data_AF-A0A7W9YTL6-F1
#
_entry.id   AF-A0A7W9YTL6-F1
#
_cell.length_a   1.000
_cell.length_b   1.000
_cell.length_c   1.000
_cell.angle_alpha   90.00
_cell.angle_beta   90.00
_cell.angle_gamma   90.00
#
_symmetry.space_group_name_H-M   'P 1'
#
loop_
_entity.id
_entity.type
_entity.pdbx_description
1 polymer ?
#
loop_
_entity_poly.entity_id
_entity_poly.type
_entity_poly.pdbx_seq_one_letter_code
_entity_poly.pdbx_strand_id
1 'polypeptide(L)'
;MTTASVGPEEAGRGGLPATLIWAGYALGFGLGGFFDGILLHQILQWHHLLSGLEEARQDIRLLILTDGLFHALMYVIAAAGLWLLWRSRAAFAVSGADRLLFANAMIGFGSWHILDSVLSHWILGIHRIRMDVDNQLFWDLLWFVVFGLVPLALGAYFRGNGKGGAGRRVPKGPAGLALAVLIAGALAALPAPDDGTVMVVFGPGATPAQAMQGLEASGGRLLWSHASETVWAVDISGGGDANRFYDHGALLISNSILPAGCLDWTRL
;
A
#
# COMPACT_ATOMS: atom_id res chain seq x y z
N MET A 1 -18.66 48.88 35.35
CA MET A 1 -17.29 48.62 34.87
C MET A 1 -16.70 47.55 35.77
N THR A 2 -16.80 46.29 35.36
CA THR A 2 -16.15 45.18 36.07
C THR A 2 -15.86 44.09 35.04
N THR A 3 -14.75 44.27 34.33
CA THR A 3 -14.16 43.24 33.47
C THR A 3 -13.62 42.15 34.38
N ALA A 4 -14.32 41.01 34.47
CA ALA A 4 -13.77 39.82 35.08
C ALA A 4 -12.61 39.34 34.18
N SER A 5 -11.39 39.64 34.60
CA SER A 5 -10.17 39.08 34.03
C SER A 5 -10.14 37.59 34.35
N VAL A 6 -10.40 36.75 33.34
CA VAL A 6 -10.06 35.33 33.40
C VAL A 6 -8.54 35.26 33.51
N GLY A 7 -8.05 34.85 34.68
CA GLY A 7 -6.63 34.74 34.96
C GLY A 7 -5.97 33.67 34.06
N PRO A 8 -4.67 33.80 33.71
CA PRO A 8 -3.94 32.82 32.90
C PRO A 8 -3.69 31.46 33.59
N GLU A 9 -4.30 31.20 34.75
CA GLU A 9 -3.91 30.12 35.65
C GLU A 9 -4.60 28.76 35.43
N GLU A 10 -5.50 28.63 34.44
CA GLU A 10 -5.98 27.30 33.98
C GLU A 10 -5.19 26.73 32.79
N ALA A 11 -4.04 27.30 32.45
CA ALA A 11 -3.10 26.71 31.49
C ALA A 11 -2.22 25.61 32.13
N GLY A 12 -2.79 24.81 33.04
CA GLY A 12 -2.06 23.93 33.95
C GLY A 12 -2.48 22.46 33.86
N ARG A 13 -1.84 21.74 32.92
CA ARG A 13 -1.65 20.26 32.77
C ARG A 13 -2.01 19.75 31.37
N GLY A 14 -1.35 20.29 30.35
CA GLY A 14 -1.47 19.85 28.95
C GLY A 14 -0.83 18.47 28.69
N GLY A 15 -1.41 17.41 29.25
CA GLY A 15 -1.11 16.03 28.84
C GLY A 15 -1.73 15.74 27.48
N LEU A 16 -1.07 14.92 26.66
CA LEU A 16 -1.66 14.45 25.40
C LEU A 16 -2.92 13.61 25.72
N PRO A 17 -4.03 13.80 24.99
CA PRO A 17 -5.30 13.16 25.32
C PRO A 17 -5.25 11.65 25.08
N ALA A 18 -5.90 10.87 25.95
CA ALA A 18 -6.03 9.42 25.80
C ALA A 18 -6.66 9.02 24.46
N THR A 19 -7.52 9.89 23.90
CA THR A 19 -8.11 9.73 22.57
C THR A 19 -7.07 9.64 21.46
N LEU A 20 -5.93 10.35 21.57
CA LEU A 20 -4.85 10.29 20.58
C LEU A 20 -4.08 8.97 20.65
N ILE A 21 -3.94 8.40 21.85
CA ILE A 21 -3.34 7.08 22.06
C ILE A 21 -4.18 6.01 21.35
N TRP A 22 -5.49 6.02 21.60
CA TRP A 22 -6.42 5.07 20.97
C TRP A 22 -6.55 5.28 19.46
N ALA A 23 -6.47 6.52 18.98
CA ALA A 23 -6.39 6.81 17.55
C ALA A 23 -5.19 6.11 16.91
N GLY A 24 -4.00 6.27 17.50
CA GLY A 24 -2.79 5.60 17.02
C GLY A 24 -2.95 4.08 17.05
N TYR A 25 -3.37 3.51 18.19
CA TYR A 25 -3.55 2.08 18.34
C TYR A 25 -4.51 1.49 17.30
N ALA A 26 -5.70 2.06 17.15
CA ALA A 26 -6.70 1.57 16.20
C ALA A 26 -6.22 1.70 14.74
N LEU A 27 -5.58 2.81 14.38
CA LEU A 27 -4.99 2.97 13.04
C LEU A 27 -3.90 1.94 12.78
N GLY A 28 -2.99 1.75 13.74
CA GLY A 28 -1.93 0.76 13.66
C GLY A 28 -2.46 -0.66 13.49
N PHE A 29 -3.45 -1.04 14.30
CA PHE A 29 -4.07 -2.35 14.27
C PHE A 29 -4.77 -2.62 12.93
N GLY A 30 -5.57 -1.67 12.45
CA GLY A 30 -6.22 -1.78 11.14
C GLY A 30 -5.21 -1.85 9.99
N LEU A 31 -4.16 -1.03 10.02
CA LEU A 31 -3.08 -1.07 9.03
C LEU A 31 -2.29 -2.39 9.09
N GLY A 32 -2.13 -2.99 10.27
CA GLY A 32 -1.53 -4.31 10.43
C GLY A 32 -2.36 -5.38 9.73
N GLY A 33 -3.67 -5.39 9.97
CA GLY A 33 -4.57 -6.31 9.28
C GLY A 33 -4.62 -6.11 7.77
N PHE A 34 -4.61 -4.86 7.30
CA PHE A 34 -4.49 -4.59 5.86
C PHE A 34 -3.15 -5.05 5.29
N PHE A 35 -2.04 -4.82 5.99
CA PHE A 35 -0.73 -5.24 5.52
C PHE A 35 -0.69 -6.76 5.34
N ASP A 36 -1.17 -7.49 6.33
CA ASP A 36 -1.30 -8.94 6.30
C ASP A 36 -2.22 -9.41 5.16
N GLY A 37 -3.46 -8.93 5.12
CA GLY A 37 -4.43 -9.31 4.10
C GLY A 37 -3.98 -8.96 2.66
N ILE A 38 -3.38 -7.79 2.45
CA ILE A 38 -2.91 -7.39 1.13
C ILE A 38 -1.68 -8.18 0.72
N LEU A 39 -0.66 -8.24 1.60
CA LEU A 39 0.60 -8.86 1.25
C LEU A 39 0.47 -10.38 1.19
N LEU A 40 -0.10 -11.00 2.22
CA LEU A 40 -0.15 -12.46 2.34
C LEU A 40 -1.32 -13.07 1.59
N HIS A 41 -2.52 -12.46 1.66
CA HIS A 41 -3.69 -13.08 1.00
C HIS A 41 -3.78 -12.76 -0.50
N GLN A 42 -3.38 -11.57 -0.92
CA GLN A 42 -3.60 -11.13 -2.31
C GLN A 42 -2.34 -11.12 -3.16
N ILE A 43 -1.23 -10.53 -2.67
CA ILE A 43 0.00 -10.42 -3.47
C ILE A 43 0.75 -11.75 -3.49
N LEU A 44 1.07 -12.28 -2.31
CA LEU A 44 1.84 -13.52 -2.19
C LEU A 44 0.96 -14.76 -2.24
N GLN A 45 -0.32 -14.62 -1.89
CA GLN A 45 -1.31 -15.69 -1.87
C GLN A 45 -0.84 -16.91 -1.04
N TRP A 46 -0.09 -16.66 0.04
CA TRP A 46 0.47 -17.71 0.88
C TRP A 46 -0.60 -18.39 1.73
N HIS A 47 -1.66 -17.66 2.07
CA HIS A 47 -2.85 -18.15 2.74
C HIS A 47 -4.02 -17.17 2.56
N HIS A 48 -5.23 -17.67 2.78
CA HIS A 48 -6.45 -16.90 3.00
C HIS A 48 -6.92 -17.09 4.45
N LEU A 49 -7.87 -16.29 4.91
CA LEU A 49 -8.32 -16.28 6.31
C LEU A 49 -8.73 -17.67 6.85
N LEU A 50 -9.33 -18.51 6.00
CA LEU A 50 -9.79 -19.86 6.39
C LEU A 50 -9.01 -20.99 5.73
N SER A 51 -7.81 -20.74 5.19
CA SER A 51 -7.03 -21.77 4.49
C SER A 51 -6.66 -22.98 5.34
N GLY A 52 -6.68 -22.88 6.66
CA GLY A 52 -6.46 -23.98 7.61
C GLY A 52 -7.64 -24.94 7.72
N LEU A 53 -8.84 -24.54 7.28
CA LEU A 53 -10.04 -25.38 7.28
C LEU A 53 -10.17 -26.12 5.95
N GLU A 54 -10.29 -27.44 5.98
CA GLU A 54 -10.28 -28.27 4.77
C GLU A 54 -11.46 -27.97 3.86
N GLU A 55 -12.67 -27.82 4.41
CA GLU A 55 -13.88 -27.53 3.64
C GLU A 55 -13.80 -26.16 2.96
N ALA A 56 -13.21 -25.17 3.63
CA ALA A 56 -13.04 -23.83 3.05
C ALA A 56 -11.94 -23.80 1.99
N ARG A 57 -10.86 -24.58 2.17
CA ARG A 57 -9.74 -24.65 1.23
C ARG A 57 -10.16 -25.09 -0.17
N GLN A 58 -11.20 -25.91 -0.27
CA GLN A 58 -11.74 -26.41 -1.55
C GLN A 58 -12.69 -25.40 -2.23
N ASP A 59 -13.08 -24.31 -1.57
CA ASP A 59 -13.98 -23.28 -2.12
C ASP A 59 -13.30 -21.90 -2.17
N ILE A 60 -12.73 -21.57 -3.32
CA ILE A 60 -12.07 -20.29 -3.56
C ILE A 60 -13.01 -19.08 -3.37
N ARG A 61 -14.32 -19.23 -3.60
CA ARG A 61 -15.27 -18.12 -3.40
C ARG A 61 -15.44 -17.82 -1.93
N LEU A 62 -15.47 -18.85 -1.09
CA LEU A 62 -15.53 -18.70 0.36
C LEU A 62 -14.25 -18.05 0.91
N LEU A 63 -13.08 -18.46 0.42
CA LEU A 63 -11.80 -17.86 0.81
C LEU A 63 -11.74 -16.36 0.46
N ILE A 64 -12.08 -16.00 -0.79
CA ILE A 64 -12.11 -14.59 -1.24
C ILE A 64 -13.17 -13.78 -0.46
N LEU A 65 -14.34 -14.37 -0.20
CA LEU A 65 -15.39 -13.70 0.58
C LEU A 65 -14.91 -13.39 2.00
N THR A 66 -14.33 -14.39 2.68
CA THR A 66 -13.90 -14.25 4.07
C THR A 66 -12.71 -13.30 4.20
N ASP A 67 -11.81 -13.28 3.23
CA ASP A 67 -10.81 -12.23 3.10
C ASP A 67 -11.46 -10.85 2.95
N GLY A 68 -12.42 -10.68 2.05
CA GLY A 68 -13.12 -9.41 1.87
C GLY A 68 -13.82 -8.91 3.14
N LEU A 69 -14.44 -9.83 3.90
CA LEU A 69 -15.07 -9.52 5.19
C LEU A 69 -14.02 -9.11 6.24
N PHE A 70 -12.87 -9.78 6.26
CA PHE A 70 -11.74 -9.40 7.11
C PHE A 70 -11.24 -7.97 6.78
N HIS A 71 -11.08 -7.65 5.50
CA HIS A 71 -10.68 -6.29 5.06
C HIS A 71 -11.75 -5.25 5.43
N ALA A 72 -13.03 -5.58 5.29
CA ALA A 72 -14.13 -4.70 5.72
C ALA A 72 -14.07 -4.42 7.23
N LEU A 73 -13.77 -5.43 8.06
CA LEU A 73 -13.55 -5.24 9.49
C LEU A 73 -12.35 -4.32 9.76
N MET A 74 -11.24 -4.50 9.05
CA MET A 74 -10.07 -3.63 9.17
C MET A 74 -10.39 -2.18 8.75
N TYR A 75 -11.25 -1.97 7.74
CA TYR A 75 -11.75 -0.64 7.38
C TYR A 75 -12.53 0.01 8.51
N VAL A 76 -13.42 -0.73 9.18
CA VAL A 76 -14.19 -0.21 10.32
C VAL A 76 -13.26 0.22 11.46
N ILE A 77 -12.26 -0.61 11.79
CA ILE A 77 -11.27 -0.31 12.84
C ILE A 77 -10.45 0.93 12.45
N ALA A 78 -9.95 0.99 11.21
CA ALA A 78 -9.18 2.13 10.71
C ALA A 78 -10.03 3.42 10.68
N ALA A 79 -11.29 3.34 10.25
CA ALA A 79 -12.22 4.47 10.25
C ALA A 79 -12.49 5.00 11.66
N ALA A 80 -12.65 4.11 12.66
CA ALA A 80 -12.75 4.50 14.06
C ALA A 80 -11.46 5.21 14.52
N GLY A 81 -10.29 4.69 14.16
CA GLY A 81 -9.00 5.33 14.43
C GLY A 81 -8.87 6.72 13.80
N LEU A 82 -9.28 6.88 12.53
CA LEU A 82 -9.31 8.17 11.83
C LEU A 82 -10.28 9.15 12.50
N TRP A 83 -11.45 8.69 12.93
CA TRP A 83 -12.41 9.53 13.63
C TRP A 83 -11.86 10.01 14.99
N LEU A 84 -11.23 9.12 15.77
CA LEU A 84 -10.56 9.48 17.02
C LEU A 84 -9.41 10.46 16.78
N LEU A 85 -8.64 10.27 15.71
CA LEU A 85 -7.58 11.18 15.28
C LEU A 85 -8.15 12.56 14.96
N TRP A 86 -9.21 12.63 14.16
CA TRP A 86 -9.87 13.88 13.79
C TRP A 86 -10.42 14.63 15.01
N ARG A 87 -11.00 13.91 15.97
CA ARG A 87 -11.43 14.50 17.26
C ARG A 87 -10.27 15.00 18.10
N SER A 88 -9.10 14.40 17.96
CA SER A 88 -7.87 14.76 18.68
C SER A 88 -7.00 15.77 17.95
N ARG A 89 -7.44 16.35 16.82
CA ARG A 89 -6.62 17.22 15.98
C ARG A 89 -5.99 18.41 16.70
N ALA A 90 -6.65 18.96 17.72
CA ALA A 90 -6.11 20.07 18.51
C ALA A 90 -4.88 19.66 19.35
N ALA A 91 -4.73 18.36 19.66
CA ALA A 91 -3.60 17.84 20.43
C ALA A 91 -2.25 17.99 19.70
N PHE A 92 -2.26 18.13 18.37
CA PHE A 92 -1.04 18.34 17.59
C PHE A 92 -0.39 19.70 17.82
N ALA A 93 -1.05 20.63 18.50
CA ALA A 93 -0.42 21.86 18.98
C ALA A 93 0.59 21.61 20.12
N VAL A 94 0.54 20.44 20.76
CA VAL A 94 1.46 20.04 21.85
C VAL A 94 2.63 19.24 21.28
N SER A 95 3.84 19.60 21.69
CA SER A 95 5.06 18.91 21.26
C SER A 95 5.03 17.42 21.62
N GLY A 96 5.35 16.56 20.65
CA GLY A 96 5.41 15.11 20.82
C GLY A 96 4.09 14.36 20.56
N ALA A 97 3.02 15.05 20.16
CA ALA A 97 1.77 14.42 19.72
C ALA A 97 1.96 13.49 18.51
N ASP A 98 2.79 13.90 17.54
CA ASP A 98 3.21 13.14 16.38
C ASP A 98 3.95 11.86 16.76
N ARG A 99 4.94 11.97 17.65
CA ARG A 99 5.69 10.83 18.18
C ARG A 99 4.76 9.88 18.95
N LEU A 100 3.87 10.41 19.77
CA LEU A 100 2.92 9.58 20.53
C LEU A 100 1.96 8.84 19.59
N LEU A 101 1.45 9.51 18.55
CA LEU A 101 0.61 8.86 17.55
C LEU A 101 1.37 7.73 16.86
N PHE A 102 2.57 8.01 16.35
CA PHE A 102 3.41 7.02 15.67
C PHE A 102 3.75 5.84 16.60
N ALA A 103 4.12 6.11 17.85
CA ALA A 103 4.43 5.09 18.84
C ALA A 103 3.24 4.14 19.06
N ASN A 104 2.03 4.68 19.21
CA ASN A 104 0.85 3.86 19.42
C ASN A 104 0.37 3.16 18.15
N ALA A 105 0.60 3.73 16.96
CA ALA A 105 0.38 3.04 15.69
C ALA A 105 1.31 1.83 15.53
N MET A 106 2.59 1.94 15.89
CA MET A 106 3.51 0.80 15.92
C MET A 106 3.08 -0.28 16.91
N ILE A 107 2.61 0.12 18.10
CA ILE A 107 2.04 -0.81 19.09
C ILE A 107 0.83 -1.52 18.51
N GLY A 108 -0.15 -0.79 17.95
CA GLY A 108 -1.34 -1.38 17.36
C GLY A 108 -1.03 -2.34 16.22
N PHE A 109 -0.11 -1.96 15.32
CA PHE A 109 0.36 -2.81 14.22
C PHE A 109 0.96 -4.12 14.73
N GLY A 110 1.87 -4.04 15.71
CA GLY A 110 2.46 -5.23 16.33
C GLY A 110 1.42 -6.09 17.06
N SER A 111 0.47 -5.46 17.75
CA SER A 111 -0.61 -6.16 18.46
C SER A 111 -1.52 -6.96 17.53
N TRP A 112 -1.82 -6.47 16.32
CA TRP A 112 -2.55 -7.26 15.32
C TRP A 112 -1.80 -8.55 14.99
N HIS A 113 -0.53 -8.45 14.58
CA HIS A 113 0.26 -9.62 14.17
C HIS A 113 0.48 -10.62 15.29
N ILE A 114 0.61 -10.15 16.54
CA ILE A 114 0.66 -11.01 17.72
C ILE A 114 -0.67 -11.73 17.93
N LEU A 115 -1.79 -10.99 17.87
CA LEU A 115 -3.12 -11.56 18.02
C LEU A 115 -3.35 -12.63 16.96
N ASP A 116 -3.05 -12.32 15.71
CA ASP A 116 -3.24 -13.23 14.59
C ASP A 116 -2.36 -14.48 14.70
N SER A 117 -1.06 -14.31 14.98
CA SER A 117 -0.15 -15.45 15.17
C SER A 117 -0.59 -16.37 16.32
N VAL A 118 -0.99 -15.80 17.45
CA VAL A 118 -1.36 -16.60 18.62
C VAL A 118 -2.75 -17.21 18.42
N LEU A 119 -3.73 -16.40 18.08
CA LEU A 119 -5.12 -16.82 18.01
C LEU A 119 -5.41 -17.58 16.71
N SER A 120 -5.15 -16.99 15.56
CA SER A 120 -5.49 -17.57 14.26
C SER A 120 -4.58 -18.75 13.91
N HIS A 121 -3.26 -18.60 14.07
CA HIS A 121 -2.33 -19.66 13.66
C HIS A 121 -2.19 -20.79 14.65
N TRP A 122 -2.05 -20.48 15.95
CA TRP A 122 -1.67 -21.49 16.94
C TRP A 122 -2.85 -22.05 17.72
N ILE A 123 -3.81 -21.22 18.12
CA ILE A 123 -4.97 -21.66 18.91
C ILE A 123 -6.07 -22.22 18.01
N LEU A 124 -6.50 -21.44 17.01
CA LEU A 124 -7.62 -21.80 16.14
C LEU A 124 -7.18 -22.62 14.93
N GLY A 125 -5.93 -22.43 14.47
CA GLY A 125 -5.40 -23.12 13.29
C GLY A 125 -6.17 -22.81 12.01
N ILE A 126 -6.83 -21.64 11.92
CA ILE A 126 -7.67 -21.27 10.79
C ILE A 126 -6.87 -20.89 9.53
N HIS A 127 -5.57 -20.59 9.69
CA HIS A 127 -4.56 -20.47 8.65
C HIS A 127 -3.18 -20.51 9.32
N ARG A 128 -2.10 -20.55 8.53
CA ARG A 128 -0.70 -20.36 8.95
C ARG A 128 -0.08 -19.33 8.01
N ILE A 129 1.03 -18.70 8.40
CA ILE A 129 1.67 -17.67 7.57
C ILE A 129 1.93 -18.14 6.15
N ARG A 130 2.41 -19.38 6.02
CA ARG A 130 2.73 -19.97 4.73
C ARG A 130 2.30 -21.43 4.71
N MET A 131 1.29 -21.73 3.88
CA MET A 131 0.62 -23.03 3.88
C MET A 131 1.37 -24.09 3.06
N ASP A 132 2.16 -23.69 2.07
CA ASP A 132 2.81 -24.53 1.05
C ASP A 132 4.21 -25.05 1.46
N VAL A 133 4.53 -25.06 2.76
CA VAL A 133 5.87 -25.42 3.27
C VAL A 133 5.80 -26.40 4.44
N ASP A 134 6.79 -27.28 4.53
CA ASP A 134 6.86 -28.30 5.59
C ASP A 134 7.01 -27.69 7.00
N ASN A 135 7.84 -26.65 7.14
CA ASN A 135 8.11 -26.00 8.42
C ASN A 135 7.31 -24.69 8.58
N GLN A 136 6.00 -24.81 8.78
CA GLN A 136 5.11 -23.67 8.99
C GLN A 136 5.47 -22.88 10.27
N LEU A 137 5.94 -23.56 11.31
CA LEU A 137 6.30 -22.93 12.59
C LEU A 137 7.44 -21.91 12.43
N PHE A 138 8.43 -22.20 11.58
CA PHE A 138 9.51 -21.26 11.30
C PHE A 138 8.98 -19.93 10.75
N TRP A 139 8.06 -19.99 9.77
CA TRP A 139 7.48 -18.81 9.15
C TRP A 139 6.59 -18.03 10.11
N ASP A 140 5.80 -18.73 10.93
CA ASP A 140 5.00 -18.10 11.98
C ASP A 140 5.86 -17.35 12.99
N LEU A 141 6.94 -17.97 13.48
CA LEU A 141 7.84 -17.34 14.44
C LEU A 141 8.56 -16.14 13.82
N LEU A 142 9.01 -16.26 12.57
CA LEU A 142 9.64 -15.16 11.84
C LEU A 142 8.69 -13.97 11.70
N TRP A 143 7.45 -14.22 11.26
CA TRP A 143 6.44 -13.18 11.09
C TRP A 143 6.04 -12.54 12.42
N PHE A 144 5.81 -13.38 13.45
CA PHE A 144 5.50 -12.94 14.81
C PHE A 144 6.59 -12.02 15.38
N VAL A 145 7.86 -12.34 15.18
CA VAL A 145 8.97 -11.52 15.66
C VAL A 145 9.09 -10.23 14.84
N VAL A 146 9.14 -10.34 13.51
CA VAL A 146 9.44 -9.21 12.62
C VAL A 146 8.30 -8.19 12.57
N PHE A 147 7.04 -8.64 12.53
CA PHE A 147 5.88 -7.76 12.38
C PHE A 147 5.05 -7.63 13.67
N GLY A 148 5.19 -8.57 14.62
CA GLY A 148 4.58 -8.46 15.94
C GLY A 148 5.50 -7.77 16.96
N LEU A 149 6.56 -8.45 17.39
CA LEU A 149 7.40 -8.00 18.50
C LEU A 149 8.24 -6.77 18.19
N VAL A 150 8.85 -6.68 17.00
CA VAL A 150 9.70 -5.54 16.63
C VAL A 150 8.92 -4.23 16.60
N PRO A 151 7.77 -4.11 15.90
CA PRO A 151 6.96 -2.89 15.93
C PRO A 151 6.43 -2.57 17.32
N LEU A 152 5.99 -3.58 18.08
CA LEU A 152 5.55 -3.41 19.47
C LEU A 152 6.65 -2.79 20.34
N ALA A 153 7.86 -3.33 20.27
CA ALA A 153 9.01 -2.85 21.04
C ALA A 153 9.45 -1.44 20.61
N LEU A 154 9.49 -1.16 19.29
CA LEU A 154 9.79 0.17 18.77
C LEU A 154 8.75 1.19 19.24
N GLY A 155 7.47 0.85 19.17
CA GLY A 155 6.39 1.69 19.65
C GLY A 155 6.50 1.97 21.16
N ALA A 156 6.76 0.95 21.98
CA ALA A 156 7.01 1.12 23.41
C ALA A 156 8.22 2.02 23.70
N TYR A 157 9.31 1.86 22.94
CA TYR A 157 10.51 2.70 23.04
C TYR A 157 10.21 4.17 22.70
N PHE A 158 9.53 4.44 21.59
CA PHE A 158 9.15 5.81 21.19
C PHE A 158 8.15 6.47 22.14
N ARG A 159 7.33 5.66 22.83
CA ARG A 159 6.43 6.13 23.89
C ARG A 159 7.20 6.56 25.13
N GLY A 160 8.24 5.83 25.53
CA GLY A 160 9.05 6.08 26.73
C GLY A 160 10.12 7.18 26.60
N ASN A 161 10.73 7.34 25.42
CA ASN A 161 11.83 8.28 25.21
C ASN A 161 11.40 9.75 24.98
N GLY A 162 10.33 10.17 25.65
CA GLY A 162 9.77 11.50 25.54
C GLY A 162 10.42 12.60 26.37
N LYS A 163 11.72 12.53 26.67
CA LYS A 163 12.41 13.65 27.32
C LYS A 163 12.60 14.79 26.32
N GLY A 164 12.02 15.94 26.64
CA GLY A 164 11.83 17.08 25.76
C GLY A 164 13.12 17.62 25.14
N GLY A 165 13.28 17.42 23.84
CA GLY A 165 14.07 18.32 23.02
C GLY A 165 13.21 19.51 22.63
N ALA A 166 13.22 20.57 23.43
CA ALA A 166 12.67 21.89 23.11
C ALA A 166 13.50 22.59 22.01
N GLY A 167 13.87 21.86 20.96
CA GLY A 167 14.40 22.44 19.74
C GLY A 167 13.24 22.68 18.80
N ARG A 168 13.13 23.90 18.27
CA ARG A 168 12.18 24.28 17.21
C ARG A 168 12.46 23.42 15.96
N ARG A 169 11.94 22.18 15.94
CA ARG A 169 12.01 21.31 14.76
C ARG A 169 11.01 21.86 13.77
N VAL A 170 11.53 22.47 12.71
CA VAL A 170 10.73 22.82 11.52
C VAL A 170 10.04 21.52 11.07
N PRO A 171 8.71 21.50 10.89
CA PRO A 171 8.04 20.31 10.37
C PRO A 171 8.65 20.00 9.00
N LYS A 172 9.35 18.86 8.90
CA LYS A 172 9.97 18.39 7.65
C LYS A 172 8.96 17.85 6.65
N GLY A 173 7.70 17.65 7.06
CA GLY A 173 6.62 17.13 6.20
C GLY A 173 6.34 18.03 5.00
N PRO A 174 6.00 19.32 5.19
CA PRO A 174 5.79 20.25 4.07
C PRO A 174 7.03 20.43 3.19
N ALA A 175 8.23 20.49 3.79
CA ALA A 175 9.48 20.62 3.04
C ALA A 175 9.82 19.36 2.22
N GLY A 176 9.57 18.17 2.79
CA GLY A 176 9.75 16.88 2.12
C GLY A 176 8.72 16.68 1.01
N LEU A 177 7.47 17.08 1.24
CA LEU A 177 6.42 17.07 0.22
C LEU A 177 6.75 18.06 -0.90
N ALA A 178 7.17 19.28 -0.56
CA ALA A 178 7.61 20.26 -1.56
C ALA A 178 8.81 19.73 -2.37
N LEU A 179 9.79 19.10 -1.72
CA LEU A 179 10.92 18.47 -2.41
C LEU A 179 10.48 17.32 -3.32
N ALA A 180 9.57 16.45 -2.85
CA ALA A 180 9.02 15.37 -3.65
C ALA A 180 8.26 15.90 -4.87
N VAL A 181 7.44 16.94 -4.69
CA VAL A 181 6.72 17.62 -5.77
C VAL A 181 7.69 18.27 -6.76
N LEU A 182 8.75 18.92 -6.28
CA LEU A 182 9.76 19.54 -7.14
C LEU A 182 10.55 18.50 -7.95
N ILE A 183 10.95 17.39 -7.33
CA ILE A 183 11.65 16.29 -8.00
C ILE A 183 10.72 15.63 -9.03
N ALA A 184 9.50 15.26 -8.62
CA ALA A 184 8.53 14.65 -9.52
C ALA A 184 8.14 15.58 -10.68
N GLY A 185 7.95 16.87 -10.39
CA GLY A 185 7.68 17.88 -11.41
C GLY A 185 8.84 18.10 -12.38
N ALA A 186 10.08 18.11 -11.88
CA ALA A 186 11.27 18.21 -12.73
C ALA A 186 11.45 16.96 -13.60
N LEU A 187 11.23 15.77 -13.04
CA LEU A 187 11.26 14.51 -13.79
C LEU A 187 10.15 14.45 -14.85
N ALA A 188 8.95 14.94 -14.53
CA ALA A 188 7.85 15.06 -15.48
C ALA A 188 8.09 16.12 -16.57
N ALA A 189 9.00 17.09 -16.34
CA ALA A 189 9.37 18.11 -17.31
C ALA A 189 10.52 17.68 -18.24
N LEU A 190 11.15 16.53 -18.01
CA LEU A 190 12.16 15.99 -18.93
C LEU A 190 11.48 15.53 -20.22
N PRO A 191 12.08 15.81 -21.40
CA PRO A 191 11.58 15.28 -22.66
C PRO A 191 11.66 13.76 -22.58
N ALA A 192 10.58 13.13 -22.96
CA ALA A 192 10.47 11.72 -22.76
C ALA A 192 11.21 10.99 -23.92
N PRO A 193 12.02 9.95 -23.64
CA PRO A 193 12.96 9.34 -24.59
C PRO A 193 12.39 9.12 -26.00
N ASP A 194 13.16 9.48 -27.02
CA ASP A 194 12.75 9.43 -28.43
C ASP A 194 12.97 8.03 -29.02
N ASP A 195 12.49 7.00 -28.30
CA ASP A 195 12.59 5.63 -28.74
C ASP A 195 11.24 5.26 -29.35
N GLY A 196 11.17 5.21 -30.69
CA GLY A 196 9.98 4.78 -31.42
C GLY A 196 9.59 3.32 -31.17
N THR A 197 10.01 2.69 -30.07
CA THR A 197 9.67 1.32 -29.72
C THR A 197 8.41 1.30 -28.85
N VAL A 198 7.40 0.56 -29.29
CA VAL A 198 6.16 0.31 -28.55
C VAL A 198 5.99 -1.17 -28.25
N MET A 199 5.55 -1.46 -27.04
CA MET A 199 5.06 -2.76 -26.60
C MET A 199 3.57 -2.84 -26.90
N VAL A 200 3.16 -3.85 -27.68
CA VAL A 200 1.77 -4.12 -28.03
C VAL A 200 1.35 -5.40 -27.30
N VAL A 201 0.29 -5.32 -26.50
CA VAL A 201 -0.33 -6.44 -25.81
C VAL A 201 -1.67 -6.74 -26.47
N PHE A 202 -1.81 -7.96 -26.97
CA PHE A 202 -3.01 -8.42 -27.65
C PHE A 202 -4.00 -9.08 -26.69
N GLY A 203 -5.29 -8.99 -27.03
CA GLY A 203 -6.35 -9.63 -26.26
C GLY A 203 -6.34 -11.16 -26.39
N PRO A 204 -6.97 -11.88 -25.45
CA PRO A 204 -7.01 -13.35 -25.46
C PRO A 204 -7.61 -13.99 -26.72
N GLY A 205 -8.38 -13.23 -27.51
CA GLY A 205 -8.99 -13.68 -28.77
C GLY A 205 -8.32 -13.16 -30.04
N ALA A 206 -7.21 -12.41 -29.92
CA ALA A 206 -6.49 -11.92 -31.08
C ALA A 206 -5.66 -13.04 -31.71
N THR A 207 -5.77 -13.17 -33.03
CA THR A 207 -5.01 -14.15 -33.80
C THR A 207 -3.67 -13.59 -34.27
N PRO A 208 -2.65 -14.42 -34.50
CA PRO A 208 -1.37 -13.98 -35.05
C PRO A 208 -1.51 -13.27 -36.41
N ALA A 209 -2.51 -13.67 -37.21
CA ALA A 209 -2.84 -13.03 -38.48
C ALA A 209 -3.35 -11.60 -38.29
N GLN A 210 -4.20 -11.34 -37.29
CA GLN A 210 -4.66 -10.00 -36.95
C GLN A 210 -3.51 -9.14 -36.43
N ALA A 211 -2.64 -9.69 -35.57
CA ALA A 211 -1.46 -8.99 -35.08
C ALA A 211 -0.51 -8.57 -36.22
N MET A 212 -0.34 -9.43 -37.23
CA MET A 212 0.46 -9.12 -38.43
C MET A 212 -0.19 -8.05 -39.31
N GLN A 213 -1.52 -8.08 -39.49
CA GLN A 213 -2.24 -7.00 -40.17
C GLN A 213 -2.09 -5.66 -39.45
N GLY A 214 -2.11 -5.68 -38.10
CA GLY A 214 -1.82 -4.50 -37.29
C GLY A 214 -0.41 -3.97 -37.48
N LEU A 215 0.59 -4.86 -37.60
CA LEU A 215 1.97 -4.48 -37.88
C LEU A 215 2.09 -3.77 -39.23
N GLU A 216 1.52 -4.35 -40.29
CA GLU A 216 1.50 -3.74 -41.62
C GLU A 216 0.76 -2.39 -41.62
N ALA A 217 -0.43 -2.33 -41.01
CA ALA A 217 -1.26 -1.12 -40.94
C ALA A 217 -0.58 0.00 -40.15
N SER A 218 0.18 -0.36 -39.10
CA SER A 218 0.93 0.60 -38.29
C SER A 218 2.14 1.20 -39.02
N GLY A 219 2.61 0.56 -40.10
CA GLY A 219 3.89 0.92 -40.73
C GLY A 219 5.10 0.65 -39.84
N GLY A 220 4.94 -0.16 -38.80
CA GLY A 220 5.98 -0.51 -37.84
C GLY A 220 6.79 -1.74 -38.24
N ARG A 221 7.93 -1.93 -37.58
CA ARG A 221 8.81 -3.08 -37.75
C ARG A 221 8.87 -3.91 -36.47
N LEU A 222 8.54 -5.19 -36.56
CA LEU A 222 8.62 -6.09 -35.40
C LEU A 222 10.09 -6.22 -34.96
N LEU A 223 10.36 -5.89 -33.70
CA LEU A 223 11.66 -6.07 -33.06
C LEU A 223 11.75 -7.41 -32.35
N TRP A 224 10.67 -7.78 -31.65
CA TRP A 224 10.61 -8.98 -30.82
C TRP A 224 9.16 -9.39 -30.55
N SER A 225 8.92 -10.68 -30.30
CA SER A 225 7.66 -11.20 -29.78
C SER A 225 7.90 -12.25 -28.70
N HIS A 226 7.01 -12.29 -27.71
CA HIS A 226 7.00 -13.33 -26.69
C HIS A 226 6.52 -14.67 -27.27
N ALA A 227 6.92 -15.79 -26.67
CA ALA A 227 6.56 -17.14 -27.14
C ALA A 227 5.04 -17.42 -27.13
N SER A 228 4.27 -16.68 -26.32
CA SER A 228 2.79 -16.73 -26.34
C SER A 228 2.16 -15.94 -27.48
N GLU A 229 2.96 -15.19 -28.24
CA GLU A 229 2.53 -14.29 -29.33
C GLU A 229 1.56 -13.17 -28.91
N THR A 230 1.30 -13.00 -27.61
CA THR A 230 0.39 -11.97 -27.07
C THR A 230 1.07 -10.65 -26.75
N VAL A 231 2.41 -10.59 -26.76
CA VAL A 231 3.18 -9.39 -26.43
C VAL A 231 4.28 -9.18 -27.45
N TRP A 232 4.25 -8.06 -28.16
CA TRP A 232 5.16 -7.72 -29.24
C TRP A 232 5.87 -6.41 -28.93
N ALA A 233 7.14 -6.28 -29.33
CA ALA A 233 7.89 -5.03 -29.36
C ALA A 233 8.02 -4.58 -30.82
N VAL A 234 7.57 -3.37 -31.13
CA VAL A 234 7.45 -2.86 -32.50
C VAL A 234 8.12 -1.49 -32.58
N ASP A 235 8.93 -1.28 -33.61
CA ASP A 235 9.56 0.00 -33.93
C ASP A 235 8.69 0.79 -34.92
N ILE A 236 8.20 1.95 -34.49
CA ILE A 236 7.41 2.93 -35.25
C ILE A 236 8.18 4.22 -35.54
N SER A 237 9.50 4.28 -35.26
CA SER A 237 10.33 5.48 -35.45
C SER A 237 10.35 6.02 -36.89
N GLY A 238 9.97 5.19 -37.88
CA GLY A 238 9.81 5.57 -39.29
C GLY A 238 8.58 6.41 -39.64
N GLY A 239 7.86 6.95 -38.64
CA GLY A 239 6.60 7.69 -38.84
C GLY A 239 5.35 6.79 -38.88
N GLY A 240 5.44 5.62 -38.26
CA GLY A 240 4.32 4.68 -38.11
C GLY A 240 3.31 5.12 -37.06
N ASP A 241 2.08 4.62 -37.16
CA ASP A 241 0.99 4.89 -36.23
C ASP A 241 0.65 3.64 -35.44
N ALA A 242 1.14 3.55 -34.20
CA ALA A 242 0.89 2.40 -33.34
C ALA A 242 -0.60 2.24 -33.00
N ASN A 243 -1.41 3.30 -33.03
CA ASN A 243 -2.83 3.17 -32.66
C ASN A 243 -3.60 2.22 -33.58
N ARG A 244 -3.08 1.95 -34.79
CA ARG A 244 -3.62 0.96 -35.71
C ARG A 244 -3.72 -0.44 -35.10
N PHE A 245 -2.86 -0.80 -34.15
CA PHE A 245 -2.95 -2.10 -33.49
C PHE A 245 -4.26 -2.28 -32.68
N TYR A 246 -4.92 -1.21 -32.22
CA TYR A 246 -6.22 -1.32 -31.54
C TYR A 246 -7.31 -1.88 -32.46
N ASP A 247 -7.31 -1.50 -33.74
CA ASP A 247 -8.23 -2.03 -34.75
C ASP A 247 -7.98 -3.53 -35.02
N HIS A 248 -6.82 -4.03 -34.61
CA HIS A 248 -6.35 -5.39 -34.84
C HIS A 248 -6.18 -6.20 -33.54
N GLY A 249 -6.92 -5.82 -32.48
CA GLY A 249 -7.06 -6.63 -31.27
C GLY A 249 -6.01 -6.38 -30.18
N ALA A 250 -5.25 -5.28 -30.27
CA ALA A 250 -4.47 -4.81 -29.13
C ALA A 250 -5.39 -4.32 -28.00
N LEU A 251 -5.04 -4.68 -26.77
CA LEU A 251 -5.63 -4.17 -25.54
C LEU A 251 -4.84 -3.02 -24.96
N LEU A 252 -3.52 -3.06 -25.13
CA LEU A 252 -2.62 -2.06 -24.58
C LEU A 252 -1.46 -1.84 -25.54
N ILE A 253 -1.16 -0.57 -25.77
CA ILE A 253 0.04 -0.13 -26.45
C ILE A 253 0.78 0.79 -25.49
N SER A 254 2.03 0.46 -25.19
CA SER A 254 2.87 1.23 -24.27
C SER A 254 4.25 1.43 -24.88
N ASN A 255 4.76 2.64 -24.89
CA ASN A 255 6.15 2.93 -25.24
C ASN A 255 7.12 2.76 -24.05
N SER A 256 6.71 2.07 -22.98
CA SER A 256 7.55 1.84 -21.79
C SER A 256 7.35 0.46 -21.18
N ILE A 257 8.43 -0.10 -20.64
CA ILE A 257 8.52 -1.46 -20.05
C ILE A 257 7.94 -1.50 -18.61
N LEU A 258 7.65 -0.35 -17.99
CA LEU A 258 7.13 -0.24 -16.63
C LEU A 258 5.75 0.45 -16.61
N PRO A 259 4.86 0.15 -15.64
CA PRO A 259 3.53 0.76 -15.55
C PRO A 259 3.54 2.24 -15.08
N ALA A 260 4.67 2.96 -15.24
CA ALA A 260 4.84 4.36 -14.89
C ALA A 260 4.68 5.31 -16.09
N GLY A 261 3.93 4.90 -17.12
CA GLY A 261 3.52 5.77 -18.22
C GLY A 261 2.27 6.54 -17.83
N CYS A 262 2.41 7.74 -17.27
CA CYS A 262 1.27 8.65 -17.10
C CYS A 262 0.85 9.23 -18.46
N LEU A 263 0.22 8.39 -19.30
CA LEU A 263 -0.67 8.67 -20.44
C LEU A 263 -0.30 9.73 -21.49
N ASP A 264 0.79 10.49 -21.35
CA ASP A 264 0.97 11.71 -22.14
C ASP A 264 2.45 12.08 -22.42
N TRP A 265 3.17 11.08 -22.86
CA TRP A 265 3.99 11.21 -24.07
C TRP A 265 3.11 11.46 -25.33
N THR A 266 1.82 11.79 -25.18
CA THR A 266 0.85 11.79 -26.28
C THR A 266 0.90 13.09 -27.03
N ARG A 267 0.92 13.00 -28.36
CA ARG A 267 0.41 14.06 -29.23
C ARG A 267 -0.81 13.50 -29.93
N LEU A 268 -1.92 14.24 -29.84
CA LEU A 268 -3.09 14.05 -30.68
C LEU A 268 -2.74 14.31 -32.15
#